data_AF-A0A950SUZ2-F1
#
_entry.id   AF-A0A950SUZ2-F1
#
_cell.length_a   1.000
_cell.length_b   1.000
_cell.length_c   1.000
_cell.angle_alpha   90.00
_cell.angle_beta   90.00
_cell.angle_gamma   90.00
#
_symmetry.space_group_name_H-M   'P 1'
#
loop_
_entity.id
_entity.type
_entity.pdbx_description
1 polymer ?
#
loop_
_entity_poly.entity_id
_entity_poly.type
_entity_poly.pdbx_seq_one_letter_code
_entity_poly.pdbx_strand_id
1 'polypeptide(L)'
;MRGKLILSAGGIEIDCVMNKERIPEAVECFDKRVIVEGTAHYDGENQIPARLDVANIKVVGRPKPLLRWRGAFARDQSDADESDW
;
A
#
# COMPACT_ATOMS: atom_id res chain seq x y z
N MET A 1 8.29 -14.07 12.53
CA MET A 1 7.29 -13.57 13.51
C MET A 1 6.01 -13.26 12.76
N ARG A 2 4.84 -13.30 13.41
CA ARG A 2 3.56 -12.92 12.82
C ARG A 2 3.08 -11.61 13.44
N GLY A 3 2.47 -10.75 12.63
CA GLY A 3 1.76 -9.55 13.06
C GLY A 3 0.50 -9.37 12.21
N LYS A 4 -0.33 -8.40 12.56
CA LYS A 4 -1.51 -8.04 11.77
C LYS A 4 -1.41 -6.61 11.29
N LEU A 5 -1.62 -6.40 10.00
CA LEU A 5 -1.79 -5.07 9.43
C LEU A 5 -3.28 -4.74 9.40
N ILE A 6 -3.66 -3.68 10.10
CA ILE A 6 -5.04 -3.20 10.10
C ILE A 6 -5.17 -2.12 9.03
N LEU A 7 -6.00 -2.38 8.02
CA LEU A 7 -6.28 -1.41 6.98
C LEU A 7 -7.13 -0.26 7.53
N SER A 8 -6.74 0.98 7.20
CA SER A 8 -7.52 2.16 7.58
C SER A 8 -8.92 2.20 6.98
N ALA A 9 -9.14 1.49 5.87
CA ALA A 9 -10.44 1.32 5.26
C ALA A 9 -11.08 0.03 5.75
N GLY A 10 -12.20 0.14 6.48
CA GLY A 10 -12.99 -1.01 6.91
C GLY A 10 -12.44 -1.81 8.09
N GLY A 11 -11.27 -1.46 8.65
CA GLY A 11 -10.69 -2.17 9.80
C GLY A 11 -10.27 -3.61 9.50
N ILE A 12 -10.10 -3.92 8.22
CA ILE A 12 -9.76 -5.25 7.73
C ILE A 12 -8.36 -5.63 8.19
N GLU A 13 -8.20 -6.85 8.68
CA GLU A 13 -6.93 -7.38 9.14
C GLU A 13 -6.26 -8.23 8.05
N ILE A 14 -4.97 -8.00 7.81
CA ILE A 14 -4.14 -8.80 6.92
C ILE A 14 -3.02 -9.45 7.75
N ASP A 15 -2.85 -10.76 7.62
CA ASP A 15 -1.76 -11.46 8.29
C ASP A 15 -0.41 -11.08 7.68
N CYS A 16 0.51 -10.59 8.51
CA CYS A 16 1.85 -10.19 8.10
C CYS A 16 2.89 -11.15 8.66
N VAL A 17 3.73 -11.69 7.79
CA VAL A 17 4.87 -12.53 8.17
C VAL A 17 6.15 -11.78 7.89
N MET A 18 7.04 -11.73 8.89
CA MET A 18 8.30 -10.99 8.80
C MET A 18 9.47 -11.75 9.43
N ASN A 19 10.66 -11.47 8.92
CA ASN A 19 11.92 -12.00 9.44
C ASN A 19 12.23 -11.45 10.84
N LYS A 20 13.03 -12.19 11.62
CA LYS A 20 13.38 -11.80 13.00
C LYS A 20 14.12 -10.46 13.08
N GLU A 21 14.90 -10.13 12.07
CA GLU A 21 15.68 -8.89 11.98
C GLU A 21 14.80 -7.63 11.91
N ARG A 22 13.56 -7.76 11.43
CA ARG A 22 12.60 -6.65 11.29
C ARG A 22 11.70 -6.44 12.50
N ILE A 23 11.83 -7.27 13.52
CA ILE A 23 11.01 -7.16 14.73
C ILE A 23 11.16 -5.79 15.40
N PRO A 24 12.36 -5.22 15.58
CA PRO A 24 12.51 -3.89 16.19
C PRO A 24 11.78 -2.81 15.40
N GLU A 25 11.92 -2.81 14.08
CA GLU A 25 11.24 -1.89 13.15
C GLU A 25 9.71 -2.00 13.28
N ALA A 26 9.18 -3.23 13.32
CA ALA A 26 7.75 -3.47 13.46
C ALA A 26 7.19 -3.00 14.80
N VAL A 27 7.94 -3.20 15.90
CA VAL A 27 7.56 -2.73 17.24
C VAL A 27 7.55 -1.20 17.30
N GLU A 28 8.55 -0.53 16.73
CA GLU A 28 8.57 0.93 16.66
C GLU A 28 7.43 1.51 15.80
N CYS A 29 6.90 0.72 14.87
CA CYS A 29 5.81 1.10 13.98
C CYS A 29 4.41 0.82 14.55
N PHE A 30 4.31 0.20 15.73
CA PHE A 30 3.01 -0.11 16.34
C PHE A 30 2.18 1.15 16.59
N ASP A 31 0.87 1.08 16.36
CA ASP A 31 -0.09 2.20 16.40
C ASP A 31 0.24 3.40 15.49
N LYS A 32 1.14 3.23 14.53
CA LYS A 32 1.46 4.26 13.53
C LYS A 32 0.87 3.89 12.17
N ARG A 33 0.53 4.92 11.39
CA ARG A 33 0.19 4.72 9.99
C ARG A 33 1.46 4.37 9.22
N VAL A 34 1.45 3.21 8.57
CA VAL A 34 2.58 2.71 7.80
C VAL A 34 2.18 2.35 6.37
N ILE A 35 3.16 2.33 5.47
CA ILE A 35 3.13 1.62 4.21
C ILE A 35 3.98 0.37 4.41
N VAL A 36 3.42 -0.78 4.06
CA VAL A 36 4.12 -2.06 4.10
C VAL A 36 4.31 -2.54 2.66
N GLU A 37 5.54 -2.86 2.30
CA GLU A 37 5.89 -3.43 0.99
C GLU A 37 6.25 -4.90 1.18
N GLY A 38 5.83 -5.76 0.27
CA GLY A 38 6.05 -7.20 0.41
C GLY A 38 5.35 -8.03 -0.65
N THR A 39 5.45 -9.34 -0.49
CA THR A 39 4.78 -10.32 -1.38
C THR A 39 3.40 -10.63 -0.82
N ALA A 40 2.37 -10.33 -1.60
CA ALA A 40 0.98 -10.56 -1.24
C ALA A 40 0.52 -11.96 -1.68
N HIS A 41 -0.18 -12.66 -0.79
CA HIS A 41 -0.76 -13.97 -1.02
C HIS A 41 -2.27 -13.88 -0.88
N TYR A 42 -2.98 -14.30 -1.92
CA TYR A 42 -4.43 -14.27 -2.02
C TYR A 42 -4.97 -15.70 -1.89
N ASP A 43 -6.07 -15.86 -1.16
CA ASP A 43 -6.82 -17.11 -1.05
C ASP A 43 -7.87 -17.26 -2.17
N GLY A 44 -8.18 -16.17 -2.86
CA GLY A 44 -9.20 -16.12 -3.91
C GLY A 44 -10.62 -15.85 -3.40
N GLU A 45 -10.82 -15.72 -2.09
CA GLU A 45 -12.14 -15.43 -1.51
C GLU A 45 -12.44 -13.93 -1.49
N ASN A 46 -11.41 -13.10 -1.27
CA ASN A 46 -11.53 -11.66 -1.18
C ASN A 46 -10.62 -10.93 -2.18
N GLN A 47 -10.97 -9.69 -2.53
CA GLN A 47 -10.13 -8.81 -3.37
C GLN A 47 -8.93 -8.19 -2.61
N ILE A 48 -8.68 -8.69 -1.40
CA ILE A 48 -7.63 -8.26 -0.50
C ILE A 48 -6.77 -9.48 -0.17
N PRO A 49 -5.46 -9.30 0.01
CA PRO A 49 -4.58 -10.40 0.33
C PRO A 49 -4.88 -10.94 1.73
N ALA A 50 -4.94 -12.26 1.86
CA ALA A 50 -5.07 -12.92 3.14
C ALA A 50 -3.78 -12.83 3.96
N ARG A 51 -2.63 -12.82 3.27
CA ARG A 51 -1.30 -12.76 3.89
C ARG A 51 -0.34 -11.86 3.10
N LEU A 52 0.57 -11.20 3.82
CA LEU A 52 1.68 -10.43 3.29
C LEU A 52 3.00 -10.90 3.90
N ASP A 53 3.96 -11.28 3.06
CA ASP A 53 5.34 -11.49 3.48
C ASP A 53 6.08 -10.16 3.39
N VAL A 54 6.38 -9.58 4.55
CA VAL A 54 6.86 -8.20 4.68
C VAL A 54 8.32 -8.10 4.26
N ALA A 55 8.56 -7.28 3.24
CA ALA A 55 9.88 -6.91 2.77
C ALA A 55 10.35 -5.56 3.31
N ASN A 56 9.44 -4.63 3.64
CA ASN A 56 9.79 -3.28 4.11
C ASN A 56 8.64 -2.62 4.88
N ILE A 57 8.94 -1.78 5.87
CA ILE A 57 7.96 -0.99 6.61
C ILE A 57 8.37 0.49 6.58
N LYS A 58 7.47 1.37 6.15
CA LYS A 58 7.71 2.83 6.12
C LYS A 58 6.63 3.54 6.91
N VAL A 59 7.03 4.28 7.95
CA VAL A 59 6.10 5.17 8.66
C VAL A 59 5.66 6.29 7.72
N VAL A 60 4.35 6.42 7.52
CA VAL A 60 3.78 7.56 6.84
C VAL A 60 3.66 8.68 7.85
N GLY A 61 4.20 9.85 7.53
CA GLY A 61 3.97 11.05 8.32
C GLY A 61 2.48 11.41 8.40
N ARG A 62 2.16 12.52 9.09
CA ARG A 62 0.76 12.98 9.19
C ARG A 62 0.09 13.01 7.81
N PRO A 63 -1.17 12.53 7.69
CA PRO A 63 -1.87 12.51 6.42
C PRO A 63 -1.87 13.92 5.84
N LYS A 64 -1.20 14.08 4.69
CA LYS A 64 -1.31 15.32 3.92
C LYS A 64 -2.75 15.37 3.38
N PRO A 65 -3.45 16.51 3.50
CA PRO A 65 -4.82 16.61 3.03
C PRO A 65 -4.90 16.21 1.55
N LEU A 66 -5.84 15.32 1.22
CA LEU A 66 -6.11 14.83 -0.13
C LEU A 66 -6.43 15.95 -1.13
N LEU A 67 -6.77 17.14 -0.62
CA LEU A 67 -6.93 18.41 -1.36
C LEU A 67 -5.69 18.81 -2.20
N ARG A 68 -4.53 18.16 -2.02
CA ARG A 68 -3.31 18.42 -2.82
C ARG A 68 -2.99 17.34 -3.86
N TRP A 69 -3.87 16.37 -4.10
CA TRP A 69 -3.72 15.47 -5.25
C TRP A 69 -3.90 16.27 -6.54
N ARG A 70 -2.79 16.82 -7.07
CA ARG A 70 -2.71 17.33 -8.43
C ARG A 70 -2.56 16.12 -9.34
N GLY A 71 -3.69 15.44 -9.61
CA GLY A 71 -3.75 14.44 -10.66
C GLY A 71 -3.47 15.13 -11.99
N ALA A 72 -2.28 14.93 -12.56
CA ALA A 72 -2.03 15.24 -13.95
C ALA A 72 -2.54 14.04 -14.76
N PHE A 73 -3.84 14.03 -15.06
CA PHE A 73 -4.32 13.30 -16.23
C PHE A 73 -3.86 14.08 -17.46
N ALA A 74 -2.58 13.95 -17.79
CA ALA A 74 -2.11 14.36 -19.10
C ALA A 74 -2.68 13.34 -20.10
N ARG A 75 -3.68 13.78 -20.87
CA ARG A 75 -4.09 13.08 -22.07
C ARG A 75 -2.93 13.23 -23.04
N ASP A 76 -2.33 12.13 -23.48
CA ASP A 76 -1.34 12.17 -24.56
C ASP A 76 -2.06 12.76 -25.78
N GLN A 77 -1.65 13.95 -26.23
CA GLN A 77 -2.24 14.61 -27.40
C GLN A 77 -1.62 14.05 -28.69
N SER A 78 -1.42 12.73 -28.78
CA SER A 78 -0.85 12.11 -29.98
C SER A 78 -1.88 11.73 -31.04
N ASP A 79 -3.19 11.89 -30.78
CA ASP A 79 -4.25 11.46 -31.70
C ASP A 79 -4.94 12.65 -32.40
N ALA A 80 -4.17 13.64 -32.85
CA ALA A 80 -4.68 14.77 -33.62
C ALA A 80 -3.81 15.07 -34.84
N ASP A 81 -3.57 14.06 -35.69
CA ASP A 81 -3.12 14.25 -37.08
C ASP A 81 -3.80 13.22 -38.01
N GLU A 82 -5.11 12.99 -37.83
CA GLU A 82 -5.96 12.39 -38.88
C GLU A 82 -7.00 13.42 -39.34
N SER A 83 -6.58 14.38 -40.19
CA SER A 83 -7.34 14.96 -41.31
C SER A 83 -6.62 16.15 -41.93
N ASP A 84 -6.01 15.98 -43.10
CA ASP A 84 -6.46 16.64 -44.35
C ASP A 84 -5.57 16.27 -45.56
N TRP A 85 -6.26 15.89 -46.66
CA TRP A 85 -5.85 15.47 -48.02
C TRP A 85 -5.67 13.96 -48.30
#